data_AF-A0A925NZ46-F1
#
_entry.id   AF-A0A925NZ46-F1
#
_cell.length_a   1.000
_cell.length_b   1.000
_cell.length_c   1.000
_cell.angle_alpha   90.00
_cell.angle_beta   90.00
_cell.angle_gamma   90.00
#
_symmetry.space_group_name_H-M   'P 1'
#
loop_
_entity.id
_entity.type
_entity.pdbx_description
1 polymer ?
#
loop_
_entity_poly.entity_id
_entity_poly.type
_entity_poly.pdbx_seq_one_letter_code
_entity_poly.pdbx_strand_id
1 'polypeptide(L)' 'MIETALRATSERITPGELIRIMEIGKTLLKMPIQLLDGVENVLKVLKERYRLIMVTKGDLLDQEHKLQNFR' A
#
# COMPACT_ATOMS: atom_id res chain seq x y z
N MET A 1 -8.97 -3.14 -9.43
CA MET A 1 -8.81 -4.63 -9.35
C MET A 1 -10.07 -5.32 -9.85
N ILE A 2 -11.24 -4.87 -9.40
CA ILE A 2 -12.55 -5.36 -9.85
C ILE A 2 -12.69 -5.22 -11.38
N GLU A 3 -12.33 -4.07 -11.94
CA GLU A 3 -12.41 -3.78 -13.38
C GLU A 3 -11.51 -4.70 -14.20
N THR A 4 -10.34 -5.06 -13.66
CA THR A 4 -9.44 -6.03 -14.29
C THR A 4 -10.05 -7.43 -14.26
N ALA A 5 -10.66 -7.83 -13.15
CA ALA A 5 -11.29 -9.13 -13.02
C ALA A 5 -12.53 -9.28 -13.93
N LEU A 6 -13.35 -8.24 -14.03
CA LEU A 6 -14.47 -8.19 -14.99
C LEU A 6 -13.98 -8.34 -16.44
N ARG A 7 -12.97 -7.58 -16.84
CA ARG A 7 -12.39 -7.67 -18.19
C ARG A 7 -11.75 -9.03 -18.47
N ALA A 8 -10.95 -9.54 -17.53
CA ALA A 8 -10.25 -10.81 -17.68
C ALA A 8 -11.19 -12.03 -17.77
N THR A 9 -12.37 -11.95 -17.16
CA THR A 9 -13.37 -13.02 -17.17
C THR A 9 -14.46 -12.83 -18.24
N SER A 10 -14.39 -11.75 -19.03
CA SER A 10 -15.49 -11.33 -19.92
C SER A 10 -16.82 -11.28 -19.17
N GLU A 11 -16.82 -10.64 -17.99
CA GLU A 11 -17.98 -10.46 -17.11
C GLU A 11 -18.60 -11.74 -16.53
N ARG A 12 -17.94 -12.89 -16.66
CA ARG A 12 -18.40 -14.17 -16.10
C ARG A 12 -17.96 -14.44 -14.66
N ILE A 13 -17.30 -13.47 -14.02
CA ILE A 13 -16.91 -13.58 -12.61
C ILE A 13 -18.14 -13.65 -11.70
N THR A 14 -18.09 -14.54 -10.71
CA THR A 14 -19.19 -14.71 -9.75
C THR A 14 -19.16 -13.63 -8.65
N PRO A 15 -20.31 -13.34 -8.00
CA PRO A 15 -20.34 -12.45 -6.85
C PRO A 15 -19.41 -12.87 -5.71
N GLY A 16 -19.29 -14.18 -5.46
CA GLY A 16 -18.40 -14.71 -4.43
C GLY A 16 -16.92 -14.44 -4.73
N GLU A 17 -16.51 -14.50 -6.00
CA GLU A 17 -15.15 -14.15 -6.43
C GLU A 17 -14.87 -12.65 -6.31
N LEU A 18 -15.85 -11.80 -6.65
CA LEU A 18 -15.74 -10.35 -6.46
C LEU A 18 -15.57 -10.00 -4.97
N ILE A 19 -16.34 -10.64 -4.08
CA ILE A 19 -16.19 -10.48 -2.63
C ILE A 19 -14.77 -10.86 -2.19
N ARG A 20 -14.23 -11.99 -2.66
CA ARG A 20 -12.84 -12.39 -2.35
C ARG A 20 -11.82 -11.35 -2.81
N ILE A 21 -11.98 -10.78 -4.01
CA ILE A 21 -11.10 -9.72 -4.52
C ILE A 21 -11.18 -8.46 -3.64
N MET A 22 -12.38 -8.07 -3.21
CA MET A 22 -12.56 -6.94 -2.31
C MET A 22 -11.90 -7.20 -0.94
N GLU A 23 -12.03 -8.40 -0.39
CA GLU A 23 -11.39 -8.76 0.88
C GLU A 23 -9.86 -8.77 0.78
N ILE A 24 -9.30 -9.18 -0.35
CA ILE A 24 -7.86 -9.03 -0.62
C ILE A 24 -7.48 -7.54 -0.57
N GLY A 25 -8.22 -6.67 -1.29
CA GLY A 25 -7.96 -5.22 -1.27
C GLY A 25 -8.03 -4.62 0.14
N LYS A 26 -9.03 -4.98 0.94
CA LYS A 26 -9.15 -4.54 2.33
C LYS A 26 -8.02 -5.05 3.21
N THR A 27 -7.55 -6.27 2.99
CA THR A 27 -6.40 -6.85 3.70
C THR A 27 -5.14 -6.09 3.37
N LEU A 28 -4.91 -5.74 2.10
CA LEU A 28 -3.74 -4.96 1.67
C LEU A 28 -3.66 -3.60 2.36
N LEU A 29 -4.80 -2.92 2.54
CA LEU A 29 -4.88 -1.63 3.27
C LEU A 29 -4.57 -1.75 4.77
N LYS A 30 -4.66 -2.96 5.34
CA LYS A 30 -4.44 -3.24 6.76
C LYS A 30 -3.13 -3.99 7.01
N MET A 31 -2.31 -4.24 5.98
CA MET A 31 -1.06 -4.95 6.17
C MET A 31 -0.14 -4.18 7.10
N PRO A 32 0.50 -4.85 8.09
CA PRO A 32 1.41 -4.19 9.00
C PRO A 32 2.62 -3.67 8.22
N ILE A 33 3.04 -2.45 8.56
CA ILE A 33 4.22 -1.83 7.97
C ILE A 33 5.45 -2.34 8.72
N GLN A 34 6.35 -2.98 7.99
CA GLN A 34 7.65 -3.40 8.50
C GLN A 34 8.72 -2.58 7.80
N LEU A 35 9.52 -1.86 8.59
CA LEU A 35 10.67 -1.14 8.05
C LEU A 35 11.73 -2.14 7.60
N LEU A 36 12.37 -1.85 6.46
CA LEU A 36 13.54 -2.60 6.04
C LEU A 36 14.72 -2.27 6.94
N ASP A 37 15.61 -3.25 7.11
CA ASP A 37 16.80 -3.11 7.95
C ASP A 37 17.63 -1.88 7.53
N GLY A 38 18.01 -1.08 8.53
CA GLY A 38 18.85 0.10 8.34
C GLY A 38 18.14 1.35 7.82
N VAL A 39 16.87 1.28 7.37
CA VAL A 39 16.14 2.47 6.86
C VAL A 39 16.09 3.58 7.90
N GLU A 40 15.72 3.26 9.14
CA GLU A 40 15.63 4.26 10.20
C GLU A 40 16.98 4.94 10.48
N ASN A 41 18.06 4.16 10.52
CA ASN A 41 19.40 4.67 10.78
C ASN A 41 19.87 5.60 9.65
N VAL A 42 19.68 5.19 8.39
CA VAL A 42 20.08 5.98 7.21
C VAL A 42 19.30 7.30 7.16
N LEU A 43 17.98 7.26 7.37
CA LEU A 43 17.16 8.47 7.38
C LEU A 43 17.54 9.43 8.51
N LYS A 44 17.87 8.90 9.71
CA LYS A 44 18.36 9.72 10.84
C LYS A 44 19.65 10.46 10.48
N VAL A 45 20.63 9.78 9.91
CA VAL A 45 21.92 10.38 9.53
C VAL A 45 21.75 11.40 8.40
N LEU A 46 20.96 11.09 7.38
CA LEU A 46 20.80 11.98 6.22
C LEU A 46 20.02 13.25 6.54
N LYS A 47 19.03 13.19 7.45
CA LYS A 47 18.22 14.37 7.81
C LYS A 47 19.05 15.47 8.48
N GLU A 48 20.19 15.14 9.08
CA GLU A 48 21.07 16.12 9.72
C GLU A 48 21.68 17.10 8.72
N ARG A 49 21.87 16.66 7.48
CA ARG A 49 22.56 17.45 6.44
C ARG A 49 21.66 17.84 5.28
N TYR A 50 20.58 17.10 5.05
CA TYR A 50 19.75 17.25 3.86
C TYR A 50 18.26 17.32 4.22
N ARG A 51 17.51 18.09 3.42
CA ARG A 51 16.06 18.01 3.40
C ARG A 51 15.65 16.73 2.69
N LEU A 52 14.94 15.84 3.40
CA LEU A 52 14.41 14.60 2.84
C LEU A 52 13.00 14.83 2.32
N ILE A 53 12.68 14.27 1.15
CA ILE A 53 11.36 14.30 0.53
C ILE A 53 11.00 12.86 0.17
N MET A 54 9.83 12.40 0.62
CA MET A 54 9.28 11.11 0.20
C MET A 54 8.45 11.32 -1.07
N VAL A 55 8.80 10.59 -2.12
CA VAL A 55 8.04 10.57 -3.37
C VAL A 55 7.52 9.16 -3.57
N THR A 56 6.20 9.01 -3.63
CA THR A 56 5.53 7.72 -3.78
C THR A 56 4.40 7.84 -4.79
N LYS A 57 4.02 6.71 -5.37
CA LYS A 57 2.86 6.60 -6.27
C LYS A 57 1.69 5.97 -5.52
N GLY A 58 0.49 6.28 -6.00
CA GLY A 58 -0.74 5.71 -5.47
C GLY A 58 -1.59 6.74 -4.73
N ASP A 59 -2.48 6.22 -3.91
CA ASP A 59 -3.46 7.01 -3.18
C ASP A 59 -2.82 7.79 -2.01
N LEU A 60 -3.19 9.06 -1.84
CA LEU A 60 -2.61 9.93 -0.81
C LEU A 60 -2.93 9.42 0.60
N LEU A 61 -4.18 9.07 0.87
CA LEU A 61 -4.65 8.68 2.20
C LEU A 61 -3.99 7.36 2.64
N ASP A 62 -3.90 6.38 1.73
CA ASP A 62 -3.18 5.13 2.00
C ASP A 62 -1.71 5.38 2.35
N GLN A 63 -1.03 6.27 1.61
CA GLN A 63 0.39 6.57 1.85
C GLN A 63 0.60 7.34 3.16
N GLU A 64 -0.30 8.27 3.52
CA GLU A 64 -0.30 8.94 4.81
C GLU A 64 -0.55 7.96 5.97
N HIS A 65 -1.50 7.03 5.83
CA HIS A 65 -1.75 5.99 6.81
C HIS A 65 -0.53 5.08 7.03
N LYS A 66 0.21 4.72 5.98
CA LYS A 66 1.46 3.94 6.10
C LYS A 66 2.52 4.67 6.92
N LEU A 67 2.60 5.99 6.79
CA LEU A 67 3.52 6.82 7.56
C LEU A 67 3.09 7.05 9.02
N GLN A 68 1.79 6.98 9.33
CA GLN A 68 1.31 7.14 10.71
C GLN A 68 1.36 5.83 11.51
N ASN A 69 1.17 4.70 10.83
CA ASN A 69 1.00 3.40 11.46
C ASN A 69 2.24 2.48 11.40
N PHE A 70 3.46 3.02 11.14
CA PHE A 70 4.69 2.20 11.18
C PHE A 70 5.17 1.84 12.60
N ARG A 71 4.37 2.14 13.64
CA ARG A 71 4.72 1.93 15.05
C ARG A 71 4.71 0.46 15.46
#